data_AF-A0A2D6K2M1-F1
#
_entry.id   AF-A0A2D6K2M1-F1
#
_cell.length_a   1.000
_cell.length_b   1.000
_cell.length_c   1.000
_cell.angle_alpha   90.00
_cell.angle_beta   90.00
_cell.angle_gamma   90.00
#
_symmetry.space_group_name_H-M   'P 1'
#
loop_
_entity.id
_entity.type
_entity.pdbx_description
1 polymer ?
#
loop_
_entity_poly.entity_id
_entity_poly.type
_entity_poly.pdbx_seq_one_letter_code
_entity_poly.pdbx_strand_id
1 'polypeptide(L)'
;MSKYLKKTLLTALLVSGISLHALPSFADKDFIAQHDPHYIPDFVDNYDGLSGTVRTTSGIVPAVAYRPVFIREENSSGKKEFTIRLEAPGSIAGCLNVRPTRLKTDKRGRAYVIEIDPAEVKIDDSPRYNQHPCKMSTNAAYADVTITSNELQEFNANKIDINIREMGTLLSYEIAALDDEKVFLVAPPNALARLGMEYTDNNNKIVHWFYPKNTVILFNNSIDMNEGNQKKVIEFARARGLLPLTDFLPQFRTSEANKDKLYFVDVDGAYAHQLDEADEITKLGNIELTELNNNAEGLSKVEVKRPIFIKTPGITE
;
A
#
# COMPACT_ATOMS: atom_id res chain seq x y z
N MET A 1 80.27 0.15 -0.04
CA MET A 1 80.88 1.38 -0.59
C MET A 1 79.88 2.52 -0.43
N SER A 2 80.30 3.62 0.21
CA SER A 2 79.68 4.98 0.33
C SER A 2 78.21 5.09 0.78
N LYS A 3 77.78 5.61 1.95
CA LYS A 3 78.18 6.76 2.81
C LYS A 3 77.68 8.13 2.29
N TYR A 4 76.94 8.84 3.17
CA TYR A 4 76.51 10.27 3.18
C TYR A 4 75.31 10.66 2.27
N LEU A 5 74.37 11.55 2.61
CA LEU A 5 74.27 12.72 3.52
C LEU A 5 72.89 12.73 4.25
N LYS A 6 72.70 13.10 5.53
CA LYS A 6 72.88 14.37 6.30
C LYS A 6 71.88 15.53 6.01
N LYS A 7 71.01 15.76 7.03
CA LYS A 7 70.60 17.03 7.71
C LYS A 7 69.75 18.10 7.00
N THR A 8 68.59 18.41 7.61
CA THR A 8 68.18 19.73 8.23
C THR A 8 66.84 19.56 9.01
N LEU A 9 66.81 19.76 10.34
CA LEU A 9 66.32 20.92 11.15
C LEU A 9 64.81 21.28 10.98
N LEU A 10 63.95 21.07 12.00
CA LEU A 10 63.41 22.04 13.00
C LEU A 10 62.78 23.31 12.36
N THR A 11 61.54 23.77 12.58
CA THR A 11 60.78 23.98 13.84
C THR A 11 59.31 24.40 13.55
N ALA A 12 58.37 23.99 14.42
CA ALA A 12 57.11 24.61 14.89
C ALA A 12 56.12 25.35 13.95
N LEU A 13 54.83 24.95 13.99
CA LEU A 13 53.74 25.74 14.65
C LEU A 13 52.40 24.97 14.69
N LEU A 14 51.73 25.07 15.84
CA LEU A 14 50.39 24.59 16.15
C LEU A 14 49.32 25.18 15.21
N VAL A 15 48.36 24.37 14.75
CA VAL A 15 46.92 24.71 14.70
C VAL A 15 46.09 23.39 14.71
N SER A 16 45.22 23.30 15.72
CA SER A 16 44.03 22.47 15.93
C SER A 16 43.69 21.29 14.99
N GLY A 17 43.55 20.11 15.60
CA GLY A 17 42.29 19.34 15.64
C GLY A 17 41.64 18.90 14.33
N ILE A 18 41.79 17.62 14.00
CA ILE A 18 40.72 16.62 13.78
C ILE A 18 41.43 15.29 13.48
N SER A 19 41.20 14.28 14.33
CA SER A 19 41.71 12.93 14.13
C SER A 19 40.90 12.23 13.02
N LEU A 20 41.44 12.19 11.81
CA LEU A 20 41.11 11.15 10.83
C LEU A 20 42.07 9.98 11.06
N HIS A 21 41.59 8.91 11.66
CA HIS A 21 42.29 7.63 11.69
C HIS A 21 41.76 6.74 10.56
N ALA A 22 42.64 6.59 9.57
CA ALA A 22 43.00 5.36 8.88
C ALA A 22 41.89 4.37 8.48
N LEU A 23 41.67 4.33 7.16
CA LEU A 23 41.26 3.13 6.42
C LEU A 23 42.17 1.93 6.72
N PRO A 24 41.61 0.72 6.69
CA PRO A 24 42.25 -0.37 5.99
C PRO A 24 41.39 -0.81 4.80
N SER A 25 42.05 -0.91 3.64
CA SER A 25 41.55 -1.57 2.44
C SER A 25 41.56 -3.09 2.60
N PHE A 26 40.44 -3.75 2.31
CA PHE A 26 40.33 -5.12 1.78
C PHE A 26 39.01 -5.15 1.00
N ALA A 27 39.01 -5.16 -0.34
CA ALA A 27 39.16 -6.32 -1.21
C ALA A 27 37.96 -7.30 -1.10
N ASP A 28 37.25 -7.42 -2.23
CA ASP A 28 36.29 -8.46 -2.66
C ASP A 28 36.03 -9.62 -1.70
N LYS A 29 34.75 -9.83 -1.37
CA LYS A 29 34.01 -11.10 -1.61
C LYS A 29 32.59 -11.04 -1.06
N ASP A 30 31.67 -11.52 -1.89
CA ASP A 30 30.38 -12.14 -1.56
C ASP A 30 29.37 -11.29 -0.77
N PHE A 31 28.58 -10.56 -1.55
CA PHE A 31 27.28 -10.02 -1.19
C PHE A 31 26.33 -11.19 -0.90
N ILE A 32 26.37 -11.73 0.33
CA ILE A 32 25.29 -12.58 0.83
C ILE A 32 24.11 -11.67 1.11
N ALA A 33 23.12 -11.75 0.23
CA ALA A 33 21.76 -11.28 0.48
C ALA A 33 21.25 -11.93 1.78
N GLN A 34 21.36 -11.20 2.89
CA GLN A 34 20.51 -11.46 4.05
C GLN A 34 19.11 -10.98 3.67
N HIS A 35 18.31 -11.93 3.16
CA HIS A 35 16.87 -11.89 3.34
C HIS A 35 16.61 -11.59 4.82
N ASP A 36 16.02 -10.44 5.10
CA ASP A 36 15.31 -10.22 6.36
C ASP A 36 13.96 -10.97 6.25
N PRO A 37 13.76 -12.09 6.97
CA PRO A 37 12.52 -12.86 6.92
C PRO A 37 11.37 -12.20 7.72
N HIS A 38 11.61 -11.05 8.35
CA HIS A 38 10.65 -10.39 9.24
C HIS A 38 10.04 -9.10 8.68
N TYR A 39 10.20 -8.83 7.39
CA TYR A 39 9.81 -7.55 6.84
C TYR A 39 8.71 -7.63 5.77
N ILE A 40 7.51 -7.10 6.08
CA ILE A 40 6.38 -6.93 5.16
C ILE A 40 6.01 -5.43 5.09
N PRO A 41 6.22 -4.74 3.96
CA PRO A 41 5.80 -3.36 3.81
C PRO A 41 4.35 -3.20 3.33
N ASP A 42 3.69 -2.27 4.03
CA ASP A 42 2.74 -1.24 3.63
C ASP A 42 1.68 -1.54 2.55
N PHE A 43 0.43 -1.66 3.01
CA PHE A 43 -0.66 -0.95 2.36
C PHE A 43 -0.82 0.40 3.06
N VAL A 44 -0.91 1.46 2.25
CA VAL A 44 -1.07 2.85 2.67
C VAL A 44 -2.48 3.04 3.22
N ASP A 45 -2.65 2.82 4.53
CA ASP A 45 -3.79 3.37 5.29
C ASP A 45 -3.19 4.47 6.19
N ASN A 46 -3.51 5.72 5.84
CA ASN A 46 -3.00 7.01 6.35
C ASN A 46 -1.75 7.56 5.62
N TYR A 47 -2.00 8.37 4.60
CA TYR A 47 -1.07 9.44 4.24
C TYR A 47 -1.80 10.78 4.31
N ASP A 48 -1.39 11.64 5.26
CA ASP A 48 -1.83 13.02 5.34
C ASP A 48 -1.53 13.72 4.01
N GLY A 49 -2.60 14.16 3.35
CA GLY A 49 -2.56 14.67 1.99
C GLY A 49 -1.51 15.76 1.79
N LEU A 50 -0.67 15.58 0.77
CA LEU A 50 -0.03 16.71 0.11
C LEU A 50 -1.15 17.50 -0.60
N SER A 51 -1.81 18.39 0.14
CA SER A 51 -2.73 19.38 -0.40
C SER A 51 -1.93 20.42 -1.18
N GLY A 52 -1.51 20.09 -2.39
CA GLY A 52 -0.86 21.00 -3.32
C GLY A 52 -1.86 21.44 -4.40
N THR A 53 -2.21 22.73 -4.43
CA THR A 53 -3.01 23.28 -5.54
C THR A 53 -2.13 23.39 -6.79
N VAL A 54 -2.23 22.44 -7.72
CA VAL A 54 -1.53 22.53 -9.01
C VAL A 54 -2.35 23.39 -9.96
N ARG A 55 -1.87 24.61 -10.25
CA ARG A 55 -2.43 25.46 -11.31
C ARG A 55 -1.81 25.09 -12.65
N THR A 56 -2.62 24.67 -13.61
CA THR A 56 -2.17 24.36 -14.96
C THR A 56 -2.73 25.41 -15.91
N THR A 57 -1.90 25.90 -16.83
CA THR A 57 -2.30 26.89 -17.84
C THR A 57 -2.98 26.27 -19.06
N SER A 58 -2.97 24.94 -19.18
CA SER A 58 -3.42 24.20 -20.37
C SER A 58 -4.74 23.45 -20.20
N GLY A 59 -5.37 23.44 -19.01
CA GLY A 59 -6.58 22.64 -18.80
C GLY A 59 -6.35 21.12 -18.91
N ILE A 60 -5.09 20.67 -18.94
CA ILE A 60 -4.74 19.24 -18.88
C ILE A 60 -4.21 18.98 -17.48
N VAL A 61 -4.68 17.91 -16.83
CA VAL A 61 -4.13 17.46 -15.56
C VAL A 61 -2.70 16.95 -15.81
N PRO A 62 -1.67 17.53 -15.17
CA PRO A 62 -0.29 17.17 -15.45
C PRO A 62 -0.09 15.73 -15.08
N ALA A 63 0.58 15.01 -15.95
CA ALA A 63 0.68 13.57 -15.89
C ALA A 63 1.48 13.05 -14.68
N VAL A 64 2.31 13.90 -14.05
CA VAL A 64 2.94 13.66 -12.73
C VAL A 64 1.94 13.64 -11.55
N ALA A 65 0.67 13.96 -11.80
CA ALA A 65 -0.37 13.86 -10.80
C ALA A 65 -0.82 12.41 -10.58
N TYR A 66 -0.78 11.54 -11.60
CA TYR A 66 -1.34 10.19 -11.44
C TYR A 66 -0.54 9.33 -10.47
N ARG A 67 -1.21 8.79 -9.46
CA ARG A 67 -0.64 7.91 -8.45
C ARG A 67 -1.34 6.55 -8.51
N PRO A 68 -0.61 5.45 -8.72
CA PRO A 68 -1.18 4.11 -8.62
C PRO A 68 -1.37 3.72 -7.16
N VAL A 69 -2.59 3.32 -6.83
CA VAL A 69 -3.01 2.78 -5.54
C VAL A 69 -3.55 1.38 -5.79
N PHE A 70 -3.10 0.40 -5.00
CA PHE A 70 -3.63 -0.96 -5.10
C PHE A 70 -4.83 -1.08 -4.19
N ILE A 71 -6.00 -1.28 -4.78
CA ILE A 71 -7.26 -1.39 -4.06
C ILE A 71 -7.82 -2.80 -4.16
N ARG A 72 -8.67 -3.14 -3.20
CA ARG A 72 -9.38 -4.40 -3.17
C ARG A 72 -10.84 -4.18 -3.52
N GLU A 73 -11.30 -4.80 -4.60
CA GLU A 73 -12.72 -4.74 -4.94
C GLU A 73 -13.58 -5.48 -3.91
N GLU A 74 -14.79 -4.95 -3.72
CA GLU A 74 -15.81 -5.36 -2.76
C GLU A 74 -16.14 -6.87 -2.81
N ASN A 75 -15.98 -7.49 -3.97
CA ASN A 75 -16.27 -8.91 -4.22
C ASN A 75 -15.06 -9.69 -4.74
N SER A 76 -13.85 -9.31 -4.32
CA SER A 76 -12.60 -9.97 -4.74
C SER A 76 -12.31 -11.29 -4.02
N SER A 77 -13.00 -11.61 -2.92
CA SER A 77 -12.78 -12.86 -2.18
C SER A 77 -13.05 -14.09 -3.07
N GLY A 78 -12.08 -15.00 -3.13
CA GLY A 78 -12.12 -16.17 -4.02
C GLY A 78 -11.78 -15.87 -5.47
N LYS A 79 -11.50 -14.62 -5.83
CA LYS A 79 -11.00 -14.23 -7.15
C LYS A 79 -9.50 -13.95 -7.08
N LYS A 80 -8.78 -14.43 -8.08
CA LYS A 80 -7.33 -14.19 -8.24
C LYS A 80 -7.12 -12.92 -9.04
N GLU A 81 -7.65 -11.80 -8.57
CA GLU A 81 -7.57 -10.50 -9.22
C GLU A 81 -7.14 -9.41 -8.23
N PHE A 82 -6.53 -8.35 -8.78
CA PHE A 82 -6.16 -7.16 -8.05
C PHE A 82 -6.41 -5.93 -8.92
N THR A 83 -6.74 -4.82 -8.27
CA THR A 83 -7.14 -3.60 -8.98
C THR A 83 -6.15 -2.49 -8.66
N ILE A 84 -5.63 -1.88 -9.73
CA ILE A 84 -4.81 -0.67 -9.62
C ILE A 84 -5.70 0.51 -9.93
N ARG A 85 -5.92 1.37 -8.94
CA ARG A 85 -6.55 2.67 -9.10
C ARG A 85 -5.51 3.72 -9.43
N LEU A 86 -5.72 4.49 -10.48
CA LEU A 86 -4.86 5.60 -10.87
C LEU A 86 -5.55 6.90 -10.51
N GLU A 87 -5.11 7.55 -9.42
CA GLU A 87 -5.73 8.77 -8.90
C GLU A 87 -4.95 10.01 -9.31
N ALA A 88 -5.64 11.06 -9.74
CA ALA A 88 -5.07 12.40 -9.82
C ALA A 88 -5.43 13.20 -8.55
N PRO A 89 -4.46 13.55 -7.68
CA PRO A 89 -4.68 14.22 -6.39
C PRO A 89 -5.09 15.70 -6.52
N GLY A 90 -5.26 16.21 -7.75
CA GLY A 90 -5.74 17.57 -7.98
C GLY A 90 -7.26 17.62 -7.97
N SER A 91 -7.86 18.20 -6.93
CA SER A 91 -9.25 18.67 -7.03
C SER A 91 -9.27 19.94 -7.88
N ILE A 92 -10.03 19.92 -8.97
CA ILE A 92 -10.17 21.08 -9.85
C ILE A 92 -11.55 21.67 -9.55
N ALA A 93 -11.56 22.89 -9.03
CA ALA A 93 -12.78 23.59 -8.67
C ALA A 93 -13.12 24.66 -9.72
N GLY A 94 -14.37 24.67 -10.19
CA GLY A 94 -14.86 25.68 -11.12
C GLY A 94 -16.01 25.21 -12.01
N CYS A 95 -16.28 25.97 -13.06
CA CYS A 95 -17.17 25.59 -14.16
C CYS A 95 -16.38 24.78 -15.16
N LEU A 96 -16.35 23.47 -14.94
CA LEU A 96 -15.43 22.59 -15.64
C LEU A 96 -16.22 21.50 -16.35
N ASN A 97 -15.81 21.20 -17.57
CA ASN A 97 -16.17 19.96 -18.23
C ASN A 97 -14.94 19.03 -18.16
N VAL A 98 -15.03 18.02 -17.29
CA VAL A 98 -13.96 17.04 -17.07
C VAL A 98 -14.28 15.79 -17.89
N ARG A 99 -13.43 15.49 -18.87
CA ARG A 99 -13.42 14.17 -19.50
C ARG A 99 -12.68 13.22 -18.55
N PRO A 100 -13.28 12.09 -18.13
CA PRO A 100 -12.64 11.19 -17.19
C PRO A 100 -11.38 10.56 -17.80
N THR A 101 -10.44 10.19 -16.93
CA THR A 101 -9.27 9.39 -17.29
C THR A 101 -9.74 8.10 -17.95
N ARG A 102 -9.13 7.74 -19.07
CA ARG A 102 -9.38 6.45 -19.74
C ARG A 102 -8.13 5.61 -19.69
N LEU A 103 -8.30 4.32 -19.46
CA LEU A 103 -7.23 3.35 -19.46
C LEU A 103 -7.35 2.46 -20.69
N LYS A 104 -6.22 2.10 -21.26
CA LYS A 104 -6.10 1.03 -22.24
C LYS A 104 -5.05 0.06 -21.76
N THR A 105 -5.35 -1.22 -21.80
CA THR A 105 -4.38 -2.26 -21.50
C THR A 105 -3.85 -2.84 -22.80
N ASP A 106 -2.56 -3.16 -22.81
CA ASP A 106 -1.86 -3.74 -23.94
C ASP A 106 -0.79 -4.72 -23.43
N LYS A 107 -0.31 -5.60 -24.29
CA LYS A 107 0.66 -6.65 -23.96
C LYS A 107 1.87 -6.51 -24.88
N ARG A 108 3.02 -6.08 -24.35
CA ARG A 108 4.24 -5.80 -25.14
C ARG A 108 5.45 -6.54 -24.60
N GLY A 109 5.98 -7.49 -25.37
CA GLY A 109 7.09 -8.33 -24.93
C GLY A 109 6.69 -9.21 -23.74
N ARG A 110 7.25 -8.96 -22.56
CA ARG A 110 6.81 -9.56 -21.27
C ARG A 110 6.21 -8.53 -20.31
N ALA A 111 5.81 -7.36 -20.83
CA ALA A 111 5.22 -6.28 -20.06
C ALA A 111 3.70 -6.25 -20.24
N TYR A 112 2.96 -6.26 -19.13
CA TYR A 112 1.57 -5.83 -19.12
C TYR A 112 1.54 -4.31 -19.07
N VAL A 113 1.03 -3.66 -20.10
CA VAL A 113 1.09 -2.20 -20.25
C VAL A 113 -0.27 -1.60 -19.95
N ILE A 114 -0.30 -0.66 -19.01
CA ILE A 114 -1.46 0.19 -18.71
C ILE A 114 -1.16 1.56 -19.30
N GLU A 115 -1.82 1.91 -20.39
CA GLU A 115 -1.71 3.20 -21.05
C GLU A 115 -2.82 4.14 -20.56
N ILE A 116 -2.40 5.23 -19.93
CA ILE A 116 -3.26 6.29 -19.39
C ILE A 116 -3.47 7.34 -20.47
N ASP A 117 -4.74 7.59 -20.79
CA ASP A 117 -5.22 8.79 -21.49
C ASP A 117 -5.66 9.79 -20.41
N PRO A 118 -4.85 10.84 -20.12
CA PRO A 118 -5.13 11.78 -19.04
C PRO A 118 -6.51 12.42 -19.13
N ALA A 119 -7.05 12.82 -17.99
CA ALA A 119 -8.28 13.59 -17.94
C ALA A 119 -8.06 14.96 -18.61
N GLU A 120 -8.95 15.31 -19.52
CA GLU A 120 -9.01 16.65 -20.12
C GLU A 120 -9.98 17.51 -19.32
N VAL A 121 -9.55 18.71 -18.92
CA VAL A 121 -10.31 19.62 -18.08
C VAL A 121 -10.50 20.93 -18.80
N LYS A 122 -11.68 21.12 -19.37
CA LYS A 122 -12.02 22.36 -20.07
C LYS A 122 -12.70 23.31 -19.10
N ILE A 123 -12.14 24.52 -18.98
CA ILE A 123 -12.81 25.63 -18.29
C ILE A 123 -13.92 26.11 -19.21
N ASP A 124 -15.13 26.25 -18.67
CA ASP A 124 -16.23 26.88 -19.38
C ASP A 124 -15.99 28.39 -19.44
N ASP A 125 -15.68 28.87 -20.65
CA ASP A 125 -15.43 30.29 -20.96
C ASP A 125 -16.72 31.09 -21.20
N SER A 126 -17.90 30.50 -20.98
CA SER A 126 -19.18 31.17 -21.20
C SER A 126 -19.37 32.40 -20.29
N PRO A 127 -19.89 33.53 -20.82
CA PRO A 127 -20.11 34.73 -20.02
C PRO A 127 -21.13 34.50 -18.90
N ARG A 128 -20.73 34.84 -17.67
CA ARG A 128 -21.52 34.55 -16.46
C ARG A 128 -22.61 35.61 -16.25
N TYR A 129 -23.82 35.29 -16.68
CA TYR A 129 -25.04 36.00 -16.27
C TYR A 129 -25.80 35.16 -15.24
N ASN A 130 -26.59 35.79 -14.36
CA ASN A 130 -27.41 35.12 -13.31
C ASN A 130 -28.36 34.01 -13.84
N GLN A 131 -28.51 33.88 -15.16
CA GLN A 131 -29.39 32.93 -15.83
C GLN A 131 -28.69 31.62 -16.26
N HIS A 132 -27.37 31.51 -16.08
CA HIS A 132 -26.59 30.30 -16.40
C HIS A 132 -25.84 29.79 -15.16
N PRO A 133 -26.52 29.15 -14.19
CA PRO A 133 -25.87 28.57 -13.03
C PRO A 133 -24.97 27.42 -13.49
N CYS A 134 -23.66 27.61 -13.38
CA CYS A 134 -22.72 26.52 -13.53
C CYS A 134 -22.67 25.71 -12.23
N LYS A 135 -22.82 24.39 -12.35
CA LYS A 135 -22.71 23.48 -11.20
C LYS A 135 -21.24 23.26 -10.90
N MET A 136 -20.75 23.78 -9.77
CA MET A 136 -19.42 23.43 -9.29
C MET A 136 -19.39 21.92 -9.01
N SER A 137 -18.40 21.23 -9.57
CA SER A 137 -18.10 19.84 -9.24
C SER A 137 -16.65 19.73 -8.81
N THR A 138 -16.41 18.92 -7.80
CA THR A 138 -15.07 18.57 -7.30
C THR A 138 -14.99 17.05 -7.37
N ASN A 139 -14.46 16.53 -8.47
CA ASN A 139 -14.20 15.10 -8.60
C ASN A 139 -12.70 14.90 -8.80
N ALA A 140 -12.10 14.05 -7.98
CA ALA A 140 -10.79 13.48 -8.31
C ALA A 140 -10.98 12.58 -9.53
N ALA A 141 -10.17 12.80 -10.57
CA ALA A 141 -10.17 11.89 -11.71
C ALA A 141 -9.43 10.62 -11.30
N TYR A 142 -10.16 9.52 -11.16
CA TYR A 142 -9.57 8.19 -11.01
C TYR A 142 -10.00 7.27 -12.14
N ALA A 143 -9.21 6.23 -12.36
CA ALA A 143 -9.59 5.11 -13.20
C ALA A 143 -9.00 3.82 -12.65
N ASP A 144 -9.78 2.75 -12.68
CA ASP A 144 -9.42 1.45 -12.12
C ASP A 144 -9.08 0.48 -13.25
N VAL A 145 -8.03 -0.32 -13.04
CA VAL A 145 -7.69 -1.45 -13.91
C VAL A 145 -7.57 -2.72 -13.06
N THR A 146 -8.48 -3.65 -13.29
CA THR A 146 -8.48 -4.98 -12.67
C THR A 146 -7.63 -5.91 -13.53
N ILE A 147 -6.69 -6.60 -12.88
CA ILE A 147 -5.77 -7.55 -13.53
C ILE A 147 -5.93 -8.90 -12.84
N THR A 148 -6.13 -9.95 -13.64
CA THR A 148 -6.21 -11.31 -13.12
C THR A 148 -4.84 -12.00 -13.11
N SER A 149 -4.61 -12.88 -12.14
CA SER A 149 -3.41 -13.74 -12.10
C SER A 149 -3.28 -14.57 -13.38
N ASN A 150 -4.40 -15.10 -13.88
CA ASN A 150 -4.43 -15.87 -15.13
C ASN A 150 -3.93 -15.04 -16.33
N GLU A 151 -4.36 -13.78 -16.47
CA GLU A 151 -3.90 -12.93 -17.58
C GLU A 151 -2.39 -12.69 -17.56
N LEU A 152 -1.80 -12.54 -16.36
CA LEU A 152 -0.36 -12.35 -16.19
C LEU A 152 0.41 -13.65 -16.45
N GLN A 153 -0.11 -14.79 -15.97
CA GLN A 153 0.50 -16.12 -16.17
C GLN A 153 0.45 -16.55 -17.63
N GLU A 154 -0.72 -16.46 -18.28
CA GLU A 154 -0.90 -16.84 -19.70
C GLU A 154 0.00 -16.02 -20.63
N PHE A 155 0.21 -14.75 -20.30
CA PHE A 155 1.10 -13.87 -21.06
C PHE A 155 2.58 -14.01 -20.68
N ASN A 156 2.90 -14.77 -19.61
CA ASN A 156 4.25 -14.83 -19.03
C ASN A 156 4.81 -13.43 -18.76
N ALA A 157 3.97 -12.58 -18.15
CA ALA A 157 4.34 -11.22 -17.77
C ALA A 157 5.39 -11.26 -16.65
N ASN A 158 6.46 -10.47 -16.79
CA ASN A 158 7.44 -10.27 -15.73
C ASN A 158 7.42 -8.85 -15.16
N LYS A 159 6.62 -7.95 -15.73
CA LYS A 159 6.45 -6.59 -15.24
C LYS A 159 5.11 -5.97 -15.67
N ILE A 160 4.71 -4.94 -14.95
CA ILE A 160 3.56 -4.08 -15.21
C ILE A 160 4.08 -2.67 -15.47
N ASP A 161 3.91 -2.15 -16.67
CA ASP A 161 4.32 -0.80 -17.06
C ASP A 161 3.10 0.14 -17.06
N ILE A 162 3.16 1.19 -16.28
CA ILE A 162 2.16 2.27 -16.26
C ILE A 162 2.71 3.41 -17.12
N ASN A 163 2.11 3.59 -18.28
CA ASN A 163 2.53 4.54 -19.29
C ASN A 163 1.51 5.67 -19.42
N ILE A 164 1.99 6.88 -19.62
CA ILE A 164 1.17 8.00 -20.05
C ILE A 164 1.52 8.30 -21.49
N ARG A 165 0.51 8.38 -22.36
CA ARG A 165 0.70 8.48 -23.81
C ARG A 165 1.68 9.58 -24.24
N GLU A 166 1.66 10.72 -23.56
CA GLU A 166 2.47 11.90 -23.88
C GLU A 166 3.84 11.92 -23.21
N MET A 167 4.03 11.18 -22.11
CA MET A 167 5.25 11.23 -21.27
C MET A 167 6.05 9.93 -21.24
N GLY A 168 5.52 8.84 -21.81
CA GLY A 168 6.10 7.51 -21.72
C GLY A 168 5.86 6.86 -20.36
N THR A 169 6.78 6.02 -19.91
CA THR A 169 6.64 5.24 -18.67
C THR A 169 6.69 6.12 -17.45
N LEU A 170 5.57 6.18 -16.72
CA LEU A 170 5.47 6.83 -15.42
C LEU A 170 6.12 5.96 -14.36
N LEU A 171 5.69 4.70 -14.28
CA LEU A 171 6.09 3.73 -13.27
C LEU A 171 6.16 2.33 -13.89
N SER A 172 7.07 1.51 -13.40
CA SER A 172 7.17 0.10 -13.78
C SER A 172 7.28 -0.73 -12.51
N TYR A 173 6.53 -1.81 -12.43
CA TYR A 173 6.61 -2.79 -11.35
C TYR A 173 7.13 -4.11 -11.90
N GLU A 174 8.20 -4.65 -11.33
CA GLU A 174 8.64 -6.01 -11.60
C GLU A 174 7.74 -7.00 -10.84
N ILE A 175 7.33 -8.07 -11.51
CA ILE A 175 6.58 -9.17 -10.89
C ILE A 175 7.62 -10.12 -10.30
N ALA A 176 7.93 -9.95 -9.02
CA ALA A 176 8.93 -10.75 -8.31
C ALA A 176 8.40 -12.15 -7.93
N ALA A 177 7.10 -12.27 -7.64
CA ALA A 177 6.43 -13.55 -7.50
C ALA A 177 4.96 -13.45 -7.95
N LEU A 178 4.47 -14.52 -8.57
CA LEU A 178 3.07 -14.67 -8.95
C LEU A 178 2.69 -16.14 -8.78
N ASP A 179 1.77 -16.40 -7.87
CA ASP A 179 1.26 -17.74 -7.58
C ASP A 179 -0.25 -17.71 -7.33
N ASP A 180 -0.78 -18.81 -6.80
CA ASP A 180 -2.20 -18.96 -6.52
C ASP A 180 -2.68 -18.14 -5.31
N GLU A 181 -1.76 -17.73 -4.44
CA GLU A 181 -2.03 -17.08 -3.16
C GLU A 181 -1.76 -15.57 -3.22
N LYS A 182 -0.82 -15.10 -4.05
CA LYS A 182 -0.44 -13.70 -4.12
C LYS A 182 0.19 -13.27 -5.44
N VAL A 183 0.24 -11.96 -5.61
CA VAL A 183 1.20 -11.28 -6.49
C VAL A 183 2.12 -10.40 -5.64
N PHE A 184 3.42 -10.48 -5.91
CA PHE A 184 4.46 -9.67 -5.29
C PHE A 184 5.13 -8.79 -6.34
N LEU A 185 5.01 -7.49 -6.16
CA LEU A 185 5.49 -6.46 -7.08
C LEU A 185 6.61 -5.64 -6.45
N VAL A 186 7.60 -5.27 -7.26
CA VAL A 186 8.72 -4.43 -6.84
C VAL A 186 8.89 -3.26 -7.80
N ALA A 187 8.79 -2.03 -7.30
CA ALA A 187 9.14 -0.83 -8.03
C ALA A 187 10.67 -0.62 -7.99
N PRO A 188 11.33 -0.31 -9.12
CA PRO A 188 12.74 0.02 -9.11
C PRO A 188 12.96 1.43 -8.52
N PRO A 189 14.14 1.71 -7.94
CA PRO A 189 14.39 2.94 -7.20
C PRO A 189 14.16 4.24 -7.98
N ASN A 190 14.48 4.20 -9.27
CA ASN A 190 14.32 5.33 -10.19
C ASN A 190 12.85 5.64 -10.54
N ALA A 191 11.94 4.68 -10.34
CA ALA A 191 10.53 4.84 -10.68
C ALA A 191 9.77 5.59 -9.57
N LEU A 192 10.08 5.32 -8.29
CA LEU A 192 9.46 6.02 -7.16
C LEU A 192 9.87 7.49 -7.06
N ALA A 193 11.14 7.80 -7.39
CA ALA A 193 11.64 9.17 -7.40
C ALA A 193 10.83 10.10 -8.32
N ARG A 194 10.26 9.57 -9.41
CA ARG A 194 9.41 10.34 -10.35
C ARG A 194 8.07 10.75 -9.75
N LEU A 195 7.60 10.03 -8.73
CA LEU A 195 6.36 10.30 -8.01
C LEU A 195 6.58 11.18 -6.77
N GLY A 196 7.83 11.62 -6.54
CA GLY A 196 8.21 12.34 -5.32
C GLY A 196 8.08 11.46 -4.06
N MET A 197 8.10 10.13 -4.23
CA MET A 197 8.06 9.18 -3.12
C MET A 197 9.49 8.87 -2.68
N GLU A 198 9.70 8.85 -1.36
CA GLU A 198 10.98 8.45 -0.79
C GLU A 198 11.23 6.96 -1.05
N TYR A 199 12.44 6.65 -1.55
CA TYR A 199 12.86 5.27 -1.78
C TYR A 199 13.15 4.59 -0.44
N THR A 200 12.08 4.00 0.07
CA THR A 200 12.02 2.95 1.06
C THR A 200 12.66 1.62 0.64
N ASP A 201 13.28 0.82 1.52
CA ASP A 201 13.27 -0.66 1.34
C ASP A 201 11.83 -1.22 1.42
N ASN A 202 10.89 -0.36 1.83
CA ASN A 202 9.53 -0.64 2.21
C ASN A 202 8.56 -0.13 1.13
N ASN A 203 8.70 1.14 0.75
CA ASN A 203 7.81 1.84 -0.20
C ASN A 203 7.86 1.28 -1.64
N ASN A 204 8.78 0.38 -1.93
CA ASN A 204 9.00 -0.15 -3.27
C ASN A 204 8.48 -1.57 -3.47
N LYS A 205 7.84 -2.18 -2.47
CA LYS A 205 7.39 -3.57 -2.48
C LYS A 205 5.89 -3.62 -2.19
N ILE A 206 5.15 -4.41 -2.97
CA ILE A 206 3.69 -4.53 -2.85
C ILE A 206 3.31 -6.00 -2.89
N VAL A 207 2.66 -6.51 -1.85
CA VAL A 207 2.14 -7.88 -1.80
C VAL A 207 0.63 -7.83 -1.79
N HIS A 208 -0.02 -8.31 -2.86
CA HIS A 208 -1.47 -8.47 -2.89
C HIS A 208 -1.84 -9.94 -2.73
N TRP A 209 -2.50 -10.26 -1.61
CA TRP A 209 -3.01 -11.60 -1.34
C TRP A 209 -4.35 -11.84 -2.05
N PHE A 210 -4.44 -12.97 -2.76
CA PHE A 210 -5.67 -13.51 -3.31
C PHE A 210 -6.38 -14.30 -2.20
N TYR A 211 -7.26 -13.61 -1.47
CA TYR A 211 -7.96 -14.22 -0.35
C TYR A 211 -8.83 -15.39 -0.82
N PRO A 212 -8.82 -16.53 -0.10
CA PRO A 212 -9.78 -17.60 -0.32
C PRO A 212 -11.21 -17.09 -0.29
N LYS A 213 -12.11 -17.83 -0.94
CA LYS A 213 -13.54 -17.58 -0.84
C LYS A 213 -13.97 -17.61 0.64
N ASN A 214 -14.91 -16.76 1.02
CA ASN A 214 -15.42 -16.62 2.40
C ASN A 214 -14.36 -16.14 3.41
N THR A 215 -13.35 -15.41 2.98
CA THR A 215 -12.45 -14.73 3.91
C THR A 215 -13.19 -13.60 4.61
N VAL A 216 -12.99 -13.47 5.92
CA VAL A 216 -13.59 -12.47 6.80
C VAL A 216 -12.53 -11.85 7.70
N ILE A 217 -12.79 -10.65 8.18
CA ILE A 217 -11.93 -9.90 9.10
C ILE A 217 -12.69 -9.72 10.40
N LEU A 218 -12.07 -10.13 11.51
CA LEU A 218 -12.53 -9.80 12.86
C LEU A 218 -11.73 -8.64 13.42
N PHE A 219 -12.44 -7.66 13.97
CA PHE A 219 -11.81 -6.46 14.51
C PHE A 219 -12.65 -5.82 15.63
N ASN A 220 -11.97 -5.00 16.45
CA ASN A 220 -12.60 -4.02 17.33
C ASN A 220 -11.54 -2.96 17.70
N ASN A 221 -11.75 -1.72 17.24
CA ASN A 221 -10.81 -0.60 17.45
C ASN A 221 -10.65 -0.18 18.93
N SER A 222 -11.48 -0.70 19.84
CA SER A 222 -11.38 -0.48 21.28
C SER A 222 -10.64 -1.60 22.03
N ILE A 223 -10.18 -2.63 21.33
CA ILE A 223 -9.42 -3.75 21.91
C ILE A 223 -7.98 -3.65 21.44
N ASP A 224 -7.04 -3.55 22.38
CA ASP A 224 -5.62 -3.72 22.09
C ASP A 224 -5.34 -5.18 21.70
N MET A 225 -4.96 -5.44 20.44
CA MET A 225 -4.69 -6.78 19.94
C MET A 225 -3.29 -7.26 20.32
N ASN A 226 -2.98 -7.29 21.61
CA ASN A 226 -1.81 -7.99 22.14
C ASN A 226 -2.00 -9.52 22.07
N GLU A 227 -0.92 -10.29 22.25
CA GLU A 227 -0.91 -11.77 22.13
C GLU A 227 -2.04 -12.45 22.94
N GLY A 228 -2.32 -11.97 24.16
CA GLY A 228 -3.36 -12.52 25.01
C GLY A 228 -4.77 -12.29 24.48
N ASN A 229 -5.06 -11.07 24.02
CA ASN A 229 -6.36 -10.72 23.43
C ASN A 229 -6.56 -11.37 22.07
N GLN A 230 -5.52 -11.42 21.23
CA GLN A 230 -5.55 -12.12 19.95
C GLN A 230 -5.93 -13.60 20.14
N LYS A 231 -5.30 -14.28 21.10
CA LYS A 231 -5.63 -15.68 21.41
C LYS A 231 -7.10 -15.87 21.77
N LYS A 232 -7.67 -14.97 22.59
CA LYS A 232 -9.10 -15.00 22.95
C LYS A 232 -10.00 -14.78 21.74
N VAL A 233 -9.65 -13.87 20.83
CA VAL A 233 -10.41 -13.63 19.58
C VAL A 233 -10.32 -14.87 18.67
N ILE A 234 -9.15 -15.47 18.53
CA ILE A 234 -8.95 -16.70 17.73
C ILE A 234 -9.77 -17.86 18.29
N GLU A 235 -9.76 -18.07 19.60
CA GLU A 235 -10.59 -19.11 20.26
C GLU A 235 -12.09 -18.84 20.06
N PHE A 236 -12.52 -17.58 20.22
CA PHE A 236 -13.90 -17.15 19.96
C PHE A 236 -14.34 -17.39 18.50
N ALA A 237 -13.44 -17.15 17.54
CA ALA A 237 -13.65 -17.35 16.12
C ALA A 237 -13.73 -18.85 15.76
N ARG A 238 -12.80 -19.66 16.27
CA ARG A 238 -12.79 -21.13 16.07
C ARG A 238 -14.06 -21.79 16.60
N ALA A 239 -14.57 -21.34 17.74
CA ALA A 239 -15.84 -21.81 18.30
C ALA A 239 -17.05 -21.54 17.39
N ARG A 240 -16.89 -20.67 16.37
CA ARG A 240 -17.90 -20.31 15.36
C ARG A 240 -17.58 -20.88 13.97
N GLY A 241 -16.63 -21.79 13.84
CA GLY A 241 -16.26 -22.36 12.54
C GLY A 241 -15.38 -21.47 11.67
N LEU A 242 -14.83 -20.38 12.24
CA LEU A 242 -13.86 -19.54 11.57
C LEU A 242 -12.45 -20.06 11.81
N LEU A 243 -11.70 -20.31 10.74
CA LEU A 243 -10.31 -20.77 10.81
C LEU A 243 -9.35 -19.61 10.51
N PRO A 244 -8.31 -19.38 11.33
CA PRO A 244 -7.31 -18.34 11.04
C PRO A 244 -6.77 -18.45 9.62
N LEU A 245 -6.66 -17.33 8.91
CA LEU A 245 -6.17 -17.33 7.53
C LEU A 245 -4.73 -17.85 7.44
N THR A 246 -3.92 -17.65 8.48
CA THR A 246 -2.57 -18.21 8.57
C THR A 246 -2.54 -19.73 8.60
N ASP A 247 -3.63 -20.39 8.99
CA ASP A 247 -3.74 -21.85 8.96
C ASP A 247 -3.97 -22.34 7.51
N PHE A 248 -4.57 -21.51 6.65
CA PHE A 248 -4.76 -21.78 5.21
C PHE A 248 -3.60 -21.30 4.34
N LEU A 249 -3.05 -20.13 4.65
CA LEU A 249 -1.96 -19.47 3.96
C LEU A 249 -0.83 -19.22 4.97
N PRO A 250 0.09 -20.17 5.20
CA PRO A 250 1.11 -20.06 6.24
C PRO A 250 2.04 -18.85 6.07
N GLN A 251 2.18 -18.36 4.84
CA GLN A 251 2.95 -17.16 4.52
C GLN A 251 2.15 -15.86 4.66
N PHE A 252 0.84 -15.92 4.91
CA PHE A 252 0.01 -14.74 5.07
C PHE A 252 0.49 -13.89 6.24
N ARG A 253 0.61 -12.59 6.00
CA ARG A 253 1.00 -11.60 7.01
C ARG A 253 0.15 -10.36 6.79
N THR A 254 -0.35 -9.82 7.89
CA THR A 254 -1.02 -8.53 7.92
C THR A 254 0.02 -7.41 7.98
N SER A 255 -0.31 -6.25 7.45
CA SER A 255 0.52 -5.05 7.64
C SER A 255 0.40 -4.53 9.07
N GLU A 256 1.39 -3.77 9.53
CA GLU A 256 1.37 -3.11 10.85
C GLU A 256 0.15 -2.19 11.03
N ALA A 257 -0.28 -1.50 9.97
CA ALA A 257 -1.52 -0.69 9.97
C ALA A 257 -2.78 -1.53 10.25
N ASN A 258 -2.72 -2.83 9.96
CA ASN A 258 -3.79 -3.79 10.16
C ASN A 258 -3.50 -4.75 11.33
N LYS A 259 -2.58 -4.41 12.24
CA LYS A 259 -2.25 -5.25 13.40
C LYS A 259 -3.45 -5.54 14.33
N ASP A 260 -4.44 -4.65 14.33
CA ASP A 260 -5.67 -4.79 15.13
C ASP A 260 -6.76 -5.61 14.41
N LYS A 261 -6.49 -6.10 13.19
CA LYS A 261 -7.39 -6.88 12.36
C LYS A 261 -6.88 -8.32 12.28
N LEU A 262 -7.77 -9.29 12.49
CA LEU A 262 -7.47 -10.71 12.37
C LEU A 262 -8.28 -11.32 11.24
N TYR A 263 -7.61 -12.10 10.38
CA TYR A 263 -8.20 -12.63 9.15
C TYR A 263 -8.52 -14.11 9.33
N PHE A 264 -9.69 -14.51 8.84
CA PHE A 264 -10.20 -15.88 8.97
C PHE A 264 -10.86 -16.33 7.67
N VAL A 265 -10.94 -17.64 7.47
CA VAL A 265 -11.77 -18.28 6.46
C VAL A 265 -13.00 -18.86 7.14
N ASP A 266 -14.18 -18.46 6.68
CA ASP A 266 -15.46 -19.04 7.07
C ASP A 266 -15.73 -20.30 6.22
N VAL A 267 -15.32 -21.44 6.79
CA VAL A 267 -15.28 -22.73 6.09
C VAL A 267 -16.69 -23.19 5.69
N ASP A 268 -17.68 -22.94 6.54
CA ASP A 268 -19.06 -23.35 6.33
C ASP A 268 -19.88 -22.29 5.57
N GLY A 269 -19.31 -21.10 5.35
CA GLY A 269 -19.99 -19.96 4.70
C GLY A 269 -21.15 -19.40 5.54
N ALA A 270 -21.14 -19.62 6.86
CA ALA A 270 -22.24 -19.24 7.74
C ALA A 270 -22.40 -17.71 7.90
N TYR A 271 -21.32 -16.96 7.67
CA TYR A 271 -21.23 -15.53 7.89
C TYR A 271 -20.88 -14.75 6.62
N ALA A 272 -19.93 -15.24 5.82
CA ALA A 272 -19.44 -14.50 4.66
C ALA A 272 -20.54 -14.25 3.60
N HIS A 273 -21.53 -15.16 3.49
CA HIS A 273 -22.68 -15.01 2.60
C HIS A 273 -23.77 -14.06 3.12
N GLN A 274 -23.68 -13.61 4.36
CA GLN A 274 -24.61 -12.63 4.94
C GLN A 274 -24.08 -11.20 4.85
N LEU A 275 -22.80 -11.05 4.46
CA LEU A 275 -22.09 -9.79 4.28
C LEU A 275 -22.08 -9.51 2.78
N ASP A 276 -23.25 -9.15 2.23
CA ASP A 276 -23.43 -8.96 0.78
C ASP A 276 -22.83 -7.63 0.30
N GLU A 277 -22.57 -6.69 1.21
CA GLU A 277 -21.89 -5.42 0.94
C GLU A 277 -20.50 -5.39 1.61
N ALA A 278 -19.48 -4.91 0.89
CA ALA A 278 -18.09 -4.99 1.37
C ALA A 278 -17.78 -4.14 2.61
N ASP A 279 -18.63 -3.17 2.90
CA ASP A 279 -18.56 -2.31 4.09
C ASP A 279 -19.59 -2.71 5.15
N GLU A 280 -20.31 -3.80 4.95
CA GLU A 280 -21.22 -4.31 5.95
C GLU A 280 -20.42 -4.82 7.16
N ILE A 281 -20.59 -4.10 8.27
CA ILE A 281 -20.00 -4.45 9.56
C ILE A 281 -21.10 -5.05 10.42
N THR A 282 -21.00 -6.36 10.68
CA THR A 282 -21.93 -7.04 11.59
C THR A 282 -21.26 -7.32 12.91
N LYS A 283 -22.03 -7.27 14.01
CA LYS A 283 -21.56 -7.76 15.31
C LYS A 283 -21.63 -9.28 15.34
N LEU A 284 -20.48 -9.95 15.45
CA LEU A 284 -20.40 -11.41 15.57
C LEU A 284 -20.72 -11.91 16.99
N GLY A 285 -20.41 -11.12 18.01
CA GLY A 285 -20.70 -11.45 19.41
C GLY A 285 -19.91 -10.59 20.38
N ASN A 286 -19.69 -11.09 21.60
CA ASN A 286 -18.82 -10.45 22.58
C ASN A 286 -17.78 -11.45 23.10
N ILE A 287 -16.59 -10.94 23.43
CA ILE A 287 -15.56 -11.66 24.17
C ILE A 287 -15.36 -11.04 25.55
N GLU A 288 -14.91 -11.87 26.50
CA GLU A 288 -14.59 -11.44 27.86
C GLU A 288 -13.09 -11.14 27.97
N LEU A 289 -12.77 -9.87 28.17
CA LEU A 289 -11.41 -9.37 28.36
C LEU A 289 -11.18 -9.01 29.82
N THR A 290 -9.93 -9.09 30.24
CA THR A 290 -9.51 -8.65 31.58
C THR A 290 -8.81 -7.32 31.43
N GLU A 291 -9.43 -6.25 31.90
CA GLU A 291 -8.90 -4.88 31.82
C GLU A 291 -8.46 -4.40 33.20
N LEU A 292 -7.46 -3.53 33.24
CA LEU A 292 -7.06 -2.81 34.45
C LEU A 292 -7.96 -1.58 34.60
N ASN A 293 -8.70 -1.51 35.70
CA ASN A 293 -9.52 -0.38 36.07
C ASN A 293 -8.87 0.35 37.25
N ASN A 294 -8.78 1.68 37.17
CA ASN A 294 -8.28 2.51 38.25
C ASN A 294 -9.47 3.10 39.01
N ASN A 295 -9.71 2.61 40.23
CA ASN A 295 -10.80 3.06 41.08
C ASN A 295 -10.24 3.73 42.36
N ALA A 296 -11.12 4.20 43.25
CA ALA A 296 -10.73 4.85 44.50
C ALA A 296 -9.90 3.94 45.45
N GLU A 297 -9.92 2.62 45.23
CA GLU A 297 -9.18 1.61 46.00
C GLU A 297 -7.87 1.19 45.31
N GLY A 298 -7.57 1.74 44.13
CA GLY A 298 -6.36 1.49 43.35
C GLY A 298 -6.60 0.75 42.03
N LEU A 299 -5.53 0.15 41.49
CA LEU A 299 -5.59 -0.64 40.27
C LEU A 299 -6.20 -2.02 40.56
N SER A 300 -7.34 -2.32 39.92
CA SER A 300 -8.03 -3.61 40.02
C SER A 300 -8.24 -4.21 38.62
N LYS A 301 -8.28 -5.55 38.53
CA LYS A 301 -8.62 -6.27 37.28
C LYS A 301 -10.13 -6.47 37.23
N VAL A 302 -10.75 -6.08 36.13
CA VAL A 302 -12.20 -6.24 35.90
C VAL A 302 -12.42 -7.00 34.60
N GLU A 303 -13.43 -7.87 34.59
CA GLU A 303 -13.88 -8.55 33.38
C GLU A 303 -14.84 -7.64 32.60
N VAL A 304 -14.51 -7.37 31.35
CA VAL A 304 -15.28 -6.49 30.46
C VAL A 304 -15.70 -7.27 29.23
N LYS A 305 -16.97 -7.16 28.86
CA LYS A 305 -17.51 -7.71 27.62
C LYS A 305 -17.30 -6.71 26.49
N ARG A 306 -16.46 -7.06 25.52
CA ARG A 306 -16.22 -6.24 24.33
C ARG A 306 -16.83 -6.91 23.10
N PRO A 307 -17.54 -6.17 22.23
CA PRO A 307 -18.08 -6.75 21.00
C PRO A 307 -16.93 -7.15 20.07
N ILE A 308 -17.14 -8.16 19.25
CA ILE A 308 -16.28 -8.46 18.09
C ILE A 308 -17.11 -8.25 16.85
N PHE A 309 -16.58 -7.46 15.92
CA PHE A 309 -17.21 -7.19 14.63
C PHE A 309 -16.58 -8.06 13.55
N ILE A 310 -17.38 -8.34 12.53
CA ILE A 310 -16.99 -9.10 11.35
C ILE A 310 -17.32 -8.28 10.11
N LYS A 311 -16.43 -8.32 9.11
CA LYS A 311 -16.66 -7.78 7.77
C LYS A 311 -15.89 -8.60 6.73
N THR A 312 -16.22 -8.46 5.45
CA THR A 312 -15.39 -8.99 4.35
C THR A 312 -14.16 -8.11 4.11
N PRO A 313 -13.06 -8.66 3.55
CA PRO A 313 -11.97 -7.84 3.03
C PRO A 313 -12.44 -7.00 1.83
N GLY A 314 -12.73 -5.72 2.06
CA GLY A 314 -13.16 -4.75 1.05
C GLY A 314 -12.18 -3.59 0.86
N ILE A 315 -12.62 -2.53 0.17
CA ILE A 315 -11.87 -1.28 -0.01
C ILE A 315 -11.63 -0.71 1.39
N THR A 316 -10.37 -0.68 1.84
CA THR A 316 -10.01 0.19 2.97
C THR A 316 -9.96 1.61 2.43
N GLU A 317 -10.79 2.50 3.02
CA GLU A 317 -10.66 3.95 2.88
C GLU A 317 -9.35 4.46 3.49
#